data_AF-A0A660KU30-F1
#
_entry.id   AF-A0A660KU30-F1
#
_cell.length_a   1.000
_cell.length_b   1.000
_cell.length_c   1.000
_cell.angle_alpha   90.00
_cell.angle_beta   90.00
_cell.angle_gamma   90.00
#
_symmetry.space_group_name_H-M   'P 1'
#
loop_
_entity.id
_entity.type
_entity.pdbx_description
1 polymer ?
#
loop_
_entity_poly.entity_id
_entity_poly.type
_entity_poly.pdbx_seq_one_letter_code
_entity_poly.pdbx_strand_id
1 'polypeptide(L)' 'MLELAPGVYVGVRFSPAVRERVWETVEEWFIRESGASVVMVWRDPTQPGEMSVKFLGLPPIDIVLQDGFLLARRLKEM' A
#
# COMPACT_ATOMS: atom_id res chain seq x y z
N MET A 1 -14.62 -6.25 -3.75
CA MET A 1 -13.35 -6.77 -3.17
C MET A 1 -13.69 -8.06 -2.45
N LEU A 2 -12.86 -9.10 -2.54
CA LEU A 2 -13.07 -10.37 -1.86
C LEU A 2 -12.15 -10.44 -0.64
N GLU A 3 -12.70 -10.74 0.54
CA GLU A 3 -11.90 -11.05 1.72
C GLU A 3 -11.44 -12.52 1.64
N LEU A 4 -10.14 -12.75 1.56
CA LEU A 4 -9.55 -14.09 1.45
C LEU A 4 -9.18 -14.68 2.82
N ALA A 5 -8.89 -13.81 3.77
CA ALA A 5 -8.55 -14.11 5.16
C ALA A 5 -8.86 -12.86 6.00
N PRO A 6 -8.94 -12.96 7.34
CA PRO A 6 -9.21 -11.80 8.19
C PRO A 6 -8.28 -10.62 7.87
N GLY A 7 -8.85 -9.51 7.39
CA GLY A 7 -8.10 -8.30 7.04
C GLY A 7 -7.34 -8.34 5.70
N VAL A 8 -7.48 -9.41 4.91
CA VAL A 8 -6.83 -9.57 3.60
C VAL A 8 -7.86 -9.50 2.49
N TYR A 9 -7.78 -8.45 1.69
CA TYR A 9 -8.76 -8.16 0.66
C TYR A 9 -8.14 -8.09 -0.74
N VAL A 10 -8.85 -8.62 -1.74
CA VAL A 10 -8.39 -8.66 -3.14
C VAL A 10 -9.39 -8.01 -4.08
N GLY A 11 -8.90 -7.12 -4.94
CA GLY A 11 -9.64 -6.48 -6.03
C GLY A 11 -8.92 -6.64 -7.37
N VAL A 12 -9.36 -7.59 -8.20
CA VAL A 12 -8.64 -7.98 -9.44
C VAL A 12 -8.79 -6.96 -10.58
N ARG A 13 -9.91 -6.23 -10.64
CA ARG A 13 -10.25 -5.35 -11.78
C ARG A 13 -10.45 -3.89 -11.38
N PHE A 14 -9.75 -3.43 -10.35
CA PHE A 14 -9.81 -2.03 -9.96
C PHE A 14 -9.05 -1.17 -10.97
N SER A 15 -9.78 -0.25 -11.61
CA SER A 15 -9.14 0.85 -12.32
C SER A 15 -8.38 1.74 -11.34
N PRO A 16 -7.43 2.57 -11.80
CA PRO A 16 -6.75 3.53 -10.93
C PRO A 16 -7.71 4.39 -10.11
N ALA A 17 -8.78 4.90 -10.73
CA ALA A 17 -9.79 5.72 -10.05
C ALA A 17 -10.66 4.96 -9.03
N VAL A 18 -10.89 3.65 -9.23
CA VAL A 18 -11.59 2.83 -8.21
C VAL A 18 -10.66 2.55 -7.04
N ARG A 19 -9.40 2.22 -7.32
CA ARG A 19 -8.38 1.97 -6.30
C ARG A 19 -8.15 3.19 -5.42
N GLU A 20 -8.07 4.39 -6.02
CA GLU A 20 -7.86 5.62 -5.26
C GLU A 20 -9.02 5.90 -4.29
N ARG A 21 -10.27 5.75 -4.75
CA ARG A 21 -11.44 5.90 -3.87
C ARG A 21 -11.48 4.90 -2.71
N VAL A 22 -11.06 3.65 -2.96
CA VAL A 22 -10.92 2.65 -1.90
C VAL A 22 -9.86 3.10 -0.89
N TRP A 23 -8.74 3.60 -1.38
CA TRP A 23 -7.65 4.10 -0.53
C TRP A 23 -8.09 5.30 0.32
N GLU A 24 -8.74 6.30 -0.27
CA GLU A 24 -9.30 7.47 0.43
C GLU A 24 -10.24 7.04 1.57
N THR A 25 -11.12 6.08 1.31
CA THR A 25 -12.03 5.55 2.35
C THR A 25 -11.26 4.90 3.51
N VAL A 26 -10.22 4.12 3.19
CA VAL A 26 -9.38 3.47 4.20
C VAL A 26 -8.58 4.51 5.00
N GLU A 27 -8.03 5.53 4.33
CA GLU A 27 -7.33 6.64 4.98
C GLU A 27 -8.23 7.39 5.96
N GLU A 28 -9.46 7.73 5.55
CA GLU A 28 -10.44 8.39 6.40
C GLU A 28 -10.75 7.60 7.68
N TRP A 29 -10.88 6.27 7.57
CA TRP A 29 -11.12 5.41 8.73
C TRP A 29 -9.89 5.27 9.62
N PHE A 30 -8.71 5.17 9.00
CA PHE A 30 -7.44 4.96 9.70
C PHE A 30 -7.10 6.10 10.67
N ILE A 31 -7.57 7.32 10.44
CA ILE A 31 -7.38 8.47 11.34
C ILE A 31 -7.82 8.15 12.79
N ARG A 32 -8.78 7.24 12.97
CA ARG A 32 -9.34 6.88 14.28
C ARG A 32 -8.68 5.65 14.91
N GLU A 33 -7.82 4.95 14.17
CA GLU A 33 -7.18 3.73 14.62
C GLU A 33 -5.84 4.03 15.31
N SER A 34 -5.55 3.26 16.36
CA SER A 34 -4.26 3.31 17.04
C SER A 34 -3.63 1.92 17.04
N GLY A 35 -2.37 1.84 16.61
CA GLY A 35 -1.65 0.56 16.51
C GLY A 35 -2.04 -0.33 15.33
N ALA A 36 -2.89 0.15 14.41
CA ALA A 36 -3.20 -0.54 13.16
C ALA A 36 -2.18 -0.20 12.05
N SER A 37 -2.14 -1.01 11.00
CA SER A 37 -1.39 -0.71 9.78
C SER A 37 -2.07 -1.34 8.57
N VAL A 38 -1.99 -0.68 7.42
CA VAL A 38 -2.59 -1.15 6.16
C VAL A 38 -1.55 -1.05 5.06
N VAL A 39 -1.50 -2.06 4.20
CA VAL A 39 -0.70 -2.06 2.97
C VAL A 39 -1.62 -2.36 1.80
N MET A 40 -1.55 -1.53 0.76
CA MET A 40 -2.19 -1.79 -0.52
C MET A 40 -1.12 -1.95 -1.59
N VAL A 41 -1.14 -3.08 -2.29
CA VAL A 41 -0.27 -3.35 -3.44
C VAL A 41 -1.09 -3.51 -4.71
N TRP A 42 -0.55 -3.05 -5.84
CA TRP A 42 -1.18 -3.26 -7.14
C TRP A 42 -0.14 -3.30 -8.26
N ARG A 43 -0.55 -3.88 -9.40
CA ARG A 43 0.27 -3.85 -10.61
C ARG A 43 0.28 -2.45 -11.22
N ASP A 44 1.47 -1.90 -11.41
CA ASP A 44 1.70 -0.59 -12.00
C ASP A 44 2.83 -0.67 -13.04
N PRO A 45 2.50 -0.75 -14.34
CA PRO A 45 3.50 -0.88 -15.40
C PRO A 45 4.49 0.28 -15.51
N THR A 46 4.21 1.41 -14.82
CA THR A 46 5.11 2.57 -14.81
C THR A 46 6.20 2.49 -13.75
N GLN A 47 6.08 1.55 -12.79
CA GLN A 47 7.06 1.33 -11.75
C GLN A 47 8.00 0.16 -12.09
N PRO A 48 9.25 0.20 -11.63
CA PRO A 48 10.14 -0.96 -11.71
C PRO A 48 9.53 -2.19 -11.03
N GLY A 49 9.65 -3.36 -11.65
CA GLY A 49 8.98 -4.58 -11.17
C GLY A 49 7.46 -4.60 -11.35
N GLU A 50 6.92 -3.62 -12.09
CA GLU A 50 5.49 -3.43 -12.35
C GLU A 50 4.61 -3.42 -11.09
N MET A 51 5.13 -2.95 -9.96
CA MET A 51 4.44 -3.00 -8.67
C MET A 51 4.51 -1.64 -7.97
N SER A 52 3.36 -1.20 -7.49
CA SER A 52 3.23 -0.05 -6.62
C SER A 52 2.66 -0.45 -5.27
N VAL A 53 2.99 0.33 -4.25
CA VAL A 53 2.56 0.12 -2.87
C VAL A 53 2.16 1.46 -2.22
N LYS A 54 1.12 1.42 -1.39
CA LYS A 54 0.80 2.46 -0.41
C LYS A 54 0.66 1.81 0.97
N PHE A 55 0.92 2.58 2.02
CA PHE A 55 0.83 2.09 3.39
C PHE A 55 0.32 3.18 4.34
N LEU A 56 -0.28 2.73 5.44
CA LEU A 56 -0.64 3.53 6.62
C LEU A 56 -0.10 2.80 7.86
N GLY A 57 0.45 3.53 8.82
CA GLY A 57 0.99 2.96 10.06
C GLY A 57 2.46 2.50 9.97
N LEU A 58 2.77 1.38 10.62
CA LEU A 58 4.13 0.87 10.80
C LEU A 58 4.38 -0.48 10.08
N PRO A 59 5.65 -0.78 9.76
CA PRO A 59 6.75 0.17 9.69
C PRO A 59 6.58 1.07 8.47
N PRO A 60 6.85 2.38 8.56
CA PRO A 60 7.02 3.20 7.37
C PRO A 60 8.32 2.73 6.70
N ILE A 61 8.18 1.81 5.75
CA ILE A 61 9.25 1.53 4.81
C ILE A 61 9.22 2.65 3.78
N ASP A 62 10.36 3.29 3.58
CA ASP A 62 10.51 4.17 2.45
C ASP A 62 10.87 3.32 1.23
N ILE A 63 10.06 3.41 0.19
CA ILE A 63 10.30 2.66 -1.04
C ILE A 63 11.20 3.52 -1.92
N VAL A 64 12.46 3.09 -2.04
CA VAL A 64 13.46 3.83 -2.80
C VAL A 64 13.78 3.10 -4.10
N LEU A 65 13.88 3.87 -5.18
CA LEU A 65 14.40 3.40 -6.45
C LEU A 65 15.92 3.54 -6.45
N GLN A 66 16.63 2.43 -6.52
CA GLN A 66 18.09 2.40 -6.59
C GLN A 66 18.52 1.42 -7.69
N ASP A 67 19.28 1.93 -8.66
CA ASP A 67 19.82 1.13 -9.77
C ASP A 67 18.76 0.33 -10.55
N GLY A 68 17.54 0.86 -10.65
CA GLY A 68 16.41 0.19 -11.31
C GLY A 68 15.66 -0.82 -10.44
N PHE A 69 16.03 -0.98 -9.17
CA PHE A 69 15.37 -1.85 -8.21
C PHE A 69 14.55 -1.06 -7.20
N LEU A 70 13.36 -1.57 -6.86
CA LEU A 70 12.60 -1.10 -5.70
C LEU A 70 13.16 -1.76 -4.44
N LEU A 71 13.64 -0.95 -3.50
CA LEU A 71 14.17 -1.39 -2.22
C LEU A 71 13.32 -0.84 -1.08
N ALA A 72 13.08 -1.68 -0.07
CA ALA A 72 12.50 -1.21 1.19
C ALA A 72 13.60 -0.66 2.09
N ARG A 73 13.56 0.65 2.36
CA ARG A 73 14.44 1.32 3.32
C ARG A 73 13.72 1.43 4.66
N ARG A 74 14.24 0.74 5.68
CA ARG A 74 13.81 0.95 7.06
C ARG A 74 14.29 2.32 7.52
N LEU A 75 13.38 3.20 7.92
CA LEU A 75 13.74 4.42 8.64
C LEU A 75 14.41 3.99 9.96
N LYS A 76 15.64 4.46 10.19
CA LYS A 76 16.30 4.24 11.48
C LYS A 76 15.44 4.90 12.56
N GLU A 77 15.14 4.16 13.62
CA GLU A 77 14.60 4.75 14.85
C GLU A 77 15.57 5.84 15.31
N MET A 78 15.05 7.06 15.54
CA MET A 78 15.82 8.18 16.09
C MET A 78 16.13 7.97 17.56
#